data_AF-A0A8T4AEF1-F1
#
_entry.id   AF-A0A8T4AEF1-F1
#
_cell.length_a   1.000
_cell.length_b   1.000
_cell.length_c   1.000
_cell.angle_alpha   90.00
_cell.angle_beta   90.00
_cell.angle_gamma   90.00
#
_symmetry.space_group_name_H-M   'P 1'
#
loop_
_entity.id
_entity.type
_entity.pdbx_description
1 polymer ?
#
loop_
_entity_poly.entity_id
_entity_poly.type
_entity_poly.pdbx_seq_one_letter_code
_entity_poly.pdbx_strand_id
1 'polypeptide(L)'
;KSFKDSFGTSGRLDAEYYQKKYDNFISVVHQYKHGFDKVSVCCDVKISNYKPDDNATYKYIELSNVGKSGDINGCTVGLGKELPSRARRKVVTGDVVISSIEGSLTSCALVTREYNDALCSTGFYVIQSSRINSETLLVLFKSKLMQNILKQNCSGTILTAVNKNEFLTIELPIIIKEKQQQIATLIQQSFSLKKQSEHLLDVAKRAVEIAIEDNEQVALDYIQHEVAAYES
;
A
#
# COMPACT_ATOMS: atom_id res chain seq x y z
N LYS A 1 -13.41 29.18 10.19
CA LYS A 1 -13.45 28.52 11.51
C LYS A 1 -12.99 29.54 12.54
N SER A 2 -13.58 29.60 13.74
CA SER A 2 -13.10 30.53 14.78
C SER A 2 -11.74 30.07 15.32
N PHE A 3 -11.01 30.93 16.05
CA PHE A 3 -9.74 30.57 16.70
C PHE A 3 -9.86 29.34 17.61
N LYS A 4 -11.00 29.23 18.32
CA LYS A 4 -11.32 28.08 19.19
C LYS A 4 -11.49 26.79 18.38
N ASP A 5 -12.09 26.89 17.20
CA ASP A 5 -12.35 25.76 16.29
C ASP A 5 -11.17 25.46 15.35
N SER A 6 -10.06 26.19 15.46
CA SER A 6 -8.84 26.02 14.67
C SER A 6 -7.63 25.74 15.56
N PHE A 7 -6.80 26.75 15.81
CA PHE A 7 -5.55 26.63 16.53
C PHE A 7 -5.76 26.11 17.96
N GLY A 8 -6.83 26.56 18.64
CA GLY A 8 -7.14 26.11 20.00
C GLY A 8 -7.45 24.61 20.12
N THR A 9 -7.77 23.93 19.02
CA THR A 9 -8.09 22.49 19.01
C THR A 9 -6.95 21.64 18.43
N SER A 10 -6.30 22.10 17.36
CA SER A 10 -5.29 21.30 16.64
C SER A 10 -3.84 21.72 16.91
N GLY A 11 -3.60 22.94 17.40
CA GLY A 11 -2.27 23.55 17.47
C GLY A 11 -1.66 23.93 16.11
N ARG A 12 -2.38 23.76 14.99
CA ARG A 12 -1.89 24.07 13.63
C ARG A 12 -2.30 25.47 13.17
N LEU A 13 -1.38 26.16 12.49
CA LEU A 13 -1.57 27.49 11.90
C LEU A 13 -1.62 27.49 10.37
N ASP A 14 -1.47 26.34 9.71
CA ASP A 14 -1.52 26.26 8.25
C ASP A 14 -2.97 26.30 7.72
N ALA A 15 -3.19 27.07 6.64
CA ALA A 15 -4.50 27.28 6.07
C ALA A 15 -4.99 26.08 5.26
N GLU A 16 -4.07 25.28 4.71
CA GLU A 16 -4.38 24.05 3.98
C GLU A 16 -5.20 23.09 4.82
N TYR A 17 -4.85 22.86 6.09
CA TYR A 17 -5.56 21.93 6.98
C TYR A 17 -7.04 22.32 7.20
N TYR A 18 -7.36 23.62 7.25
CA TYR A 18 -8.71 24.10 7.56
C TYR A 18 -9.60 24.33 6.35
N GLN A 19 -9.21 23.88 5.15
CA GLN A 19 -10.05 24.01 3.96
C GLN A 19 -11.37 23.23 4.13
N LYS A 20 -12.50 23.91 3.88
CA LYS A 20 -13.86 23.34 4.00
C LYS A 20 -14.08 22.05 3.20
N LYS A 21 -13.32 21.84 2.12
CA LYS A 21 -13.39 20.62 1.31
C LYS A 21 -13.16 19.35 2.12
N TYR A 22 -12.37 19.44 3.20
CA TYR A 22 -12.07 18.29 4.07
C TYR A 22 -13.17 17.99 5.09
N ASP A 23 -13.95 18.99 5.51
CA ASP A 23 -15.07 18.81 6.44
C ASP A 23 -16.12 17.83 5.84
N ASN A 24 -16.31 17.86 4.52
CA ASN A 24 -17.17 16.93 3.81
C ASN A 24 -16.66 15.48 3.83
N PHE A 25 -15.35 15.26 3.82
CA PHE A 25 -14.79 13.92 3.87
C PHE A 25 -14.93 13.32 5.28
N ILE A 26 -14.61 14.11 6.32
CA ILE A 26 -14.77 13.68 7.71
C ILE A 26 -16.23 13.38 8.01
N SER A 27 -17.17 14.24 7.58
CA SER A 27 -18.60 14.03 7.83
C SER A 27 -19.13 12.74 7.18
N VAL A 28 -18.65 12.38 5.99
CA VAL A 28 -18.99 11.10 5.32
C VAL A 28 -18.54 9.89 6.16
N VAL A 29 -17.37 9.96 6.80
CA VAL A 29 -16.90 8.90 7.71
C VAL A 29 -17.81 8.82 8.95
N HIS A 30 -18.15 9.97 9.55
CA HIS A 30 -19.00 10.03 10.75
C HIS A 30 -20.44 9.58 10.52
N GLN A 31 -20.97 9.80 9.32
CA GLN A 31 -22.33 9.40 8.95
C GLN A 31 -22.43 7.93 8.54
N TYR A 32 -21.31 7.19 8.48
CA TYR A 32 -21.35 5.78 8.12
C TYR A 32 -22.09 4.97 9.19
N LYS A 33 -23.20 4.33 8.78
CA LYS A 33 -24.16 3.65 9.67
C LYS A 33 -23.58 2.58 10.59
N HIS A 34 -22.42 2.01 10.28
CA HIS A 34 -21.76 0.97 11.09
C HIS A 34 -20.63 1.52 11.97
N GLY A 35 -20.52 2.84 12.08
CA GLY A 35 -19.56 3.53 12.92
C GLY A 35 -18.18 3.68 12.28
N PHE A 36 -17.30 4.34 13.01
CA PHE A 36 -15.92 4.59 12.64
C PHE A 36 -15.05 4.47 13.89
N ASP A 37 -13.77 4.18 13.71
CA ASP A 37 -12.78 4.22 14.78
C ASP A 37 -11.46 4.79 14.28
N LYS A 38 -10.66 5.30 15.21
CA LYS A 38 -9.31 5.77 14.90
C LYS A 38 -8.39 4.62 14.50
N VAL A 39 -7.42 4.89 13.64
CA VAL A 39 -6.36 3.93 13.26
C VAL A 39 -5.69 3.34 14.50
N SER A 40 -5.40 4.16 15.51
CA SER A 40 -4.86 3.71 16.80
C SER A 40 -5.71 2.71 17.59
N VAL A 41 -7.01 2.64 17.31
CA VAL A 41 -7.96 1.75 18.01
C VAL A 41 -8.25 0.51 17.17
N CYS A 42 -8.38 0.66 15.85
CA CYS A 42 -8.76 -0.44 14.97
C CYS A 42 -7.60 -1.12 14.28
N CYS A 43 -6.39 -0.57 14.30
CA CYS A 43 -5.22 -1.12 13.61
C CYS A 43 -4.00 -1.21 14.54
N ASP A 44 -3.25 -2.30 14.38
CA ASP A 44 -1.90 -2.45 14.90
C ASP A 44 -0.93 -1.78 13.93
N VAL A 45 -0.27 -0.71 14.37
CA VAL A 45 0.71 0.03 13.56
C VAL A 45 2.13 -0.37 13.99
N LYS A 46 2.91 -0.95 13.08
CA LYS A 46 4.30 -1.35 13.36
C LYS A 46 5.20 -0.13 13.37
N ILE A 47 5.50 0.35 14.57
CA ILE A 47 6.26 1.60 14.77
C ILE A 47 7.77 1.33 14.87
N SER A 48 8.17 0.21 15.45
CA SER A 48 9.57 -0.12 15.73
C SER A 48 10.39 -0.36 14.46
N ASN A 49 11.61 0.17 14.46
CA ASN A 49 12.59 -0.15 13.45
C ASN A 49 13.23 -1.52 13.75
N TYR A 50 13.31 -2.36 12.75
CA TYR A 50 14.08 -3.59 12.71
C TYR A 50 15.52 -3.26 12.32
N LYS A 51 16.48 -3.80 13.07
CA LYS A 51 17.91 -3.74 12.72
C LYS A 51 18.24 -5.01 11.91
N PRO A 52 18.49 -4.91 10.60
CA PRO A 52 18.92 -6.07 9.83
C PRO A 52 20.28 -6.58 10.33
N ASP A 53 20.44 -7.90 10.34
CA ASP A 53 21.74 -8.55 10.47
C ASP A 53 22.58 -8.27 9.22
N ASP A 54 23.79 -7.77 9.42
CA ASP A 54 24.72 -7.36 8.37
C ASP A 54 25.01 -8.46 7.33
N ASN A 55 25.00 -9.73 7.74
CA ASN A 55 25.35 -10.87 6.90
C ASN A 55 24.13 -11.67 6.42
N ALA A 56 22.92 -11.29 6.83
CA ALA A 56 21.71 -11.91 6.33
C ALA A 56 21.19 -11.16 5.08
N THR A 57 20.63 -11.91 4.14
CA THR A 57 20.00 -11.35 2.93
C THR A 57 18.54 -11.01 3.21
N TYR A 58 18.11 -9.83 2.78
CA TYR A 58 16.72 -9.41 2.87
C TYR A 58 16.19 -8.91 1.52
N LYS A 59 14.89 -9.10 1.30
CA LYS A 59 14.13 -8.35 0.30
C LYS A 59 13.83 -6.96 0.86
N TYR A 60 14.00 -5.92 0.04
CA TYR A 60 13.75 -4.55 0.40
C TYR A 60 12.78 -3.87 -0.56
N ILE A 61 11.69 -3.33 -0.01
CA ILE A 61 10.58 -2.71 -0.72
C ILE A 61 10.65 -1.19 -0.54
N GLU A 62 10.87 -0.49 -1.64
CA GLU A 62 10.85 0.96 -1.72
C GLU A 62 9.51 1.50 -2.20
N LEU A 63 9.36 2.83 -2.18
CA LEU A 63 8.17 3.49 -2.73
C LEU A 63 7.97 3.21 -4.22
N SER A 64 9.04 3.10 -4.98
CA SER A 64 9.03 2.79 -6.41
C SER A 64 8.54 1.38 -6.72
N ASN A 65 8.65 0.44 -5.77
CA ASN A 65 8.14 -0.91 -5.92
C ASN A 65 6.62 -0.99 -5.72
N VAL A 66 5.96 0.05 -5.21
CA VAL A 66 4.51 0.00 -5.00
C VAL A 66 3.76 0.31 -6.29
N GLY A 67 2.99 -0.67 -6.75
CA GLY A 67 2.14 -0.58 -7.93
C GLY A 67 0.89 0.29 -7.73
N LYS A 68 0.36 0.79 -8.85
CA LYS A 68 -0.88 1.59 -8.85
C LYS A 68 -2.07 0.81 -8.29
N SER A 69 -2.15 -0.50 -8.53
CA SER A 69 -3.25 -1.36 -8.08
C SER A 69 -3.13 -1.77 -6.61
N GLY A 70 -2.02 -1.45 -5.95
CA GLY A 70 -1.77 -1.81 -4.55
C GLY A 70 -1.06 -3.15 -4.36
N ASP A 71 -0.43 -3.63 -5.43
CA ASP A 71 0.53 -4.71 -5.45
C ASP A 71 1.97 -4.19 -5.27
N ILE A 72 2.92 -5.11 -5.03
CA ILE A 72 4.35 -4.82 -4.96
C ILE A 72 5.01 -5.41 -6.21
N ASN A 73 5.63 -4.55 -7.02
CA ASN A 73 6.34 -4.87 -8.25
C ASN A 73 7.85 -4.91 -7.97
N GLY A 74 8.33 -6.10 -7.62
CA GLY A 74 9.73 -6.36 -7.36
C GLY A 74 10.23 -5.81 -6.03
N CYS A 75 11.51 -6.08 -5.77
CA CYS A 75 12.22 -5.61 -4.59
C CYS A 75 13.72 -5.61 -4.87
N THR A 76 14.49 -4.85 -4.09
CA THR A 76 15.95 -5.00 -4.04
C THR A 76 16.27 -6.18 -3.13
N VAL A 77 17.18 -7.05 -3.54
CA VAL A 77 17.71 -8.13 -2.69
C VAL A 77 19.16 -7.81 -2.36
N GLY A 78 19.52 -7.84 -1.08
CA GLY A 78 20.88 -7.54 -0.65
C GLY A 78 21.15 -7.92 0.80
N LEU A 79 22.43 -7.90 1.17
CA LEU A 79 22.86 -8.12 2.55
C LEU A 79 22.41 -6.95 3.45
N GLY A 80 22.11 -7.22 4.72
CA GLY A 80 21.64 -6.21 5.66
C GLY A 80 22.54 -4.98 5.76
N LYS A 81 23.87 -5.17 5.63
CA LYS A 81 24.87 -4.08 5.64
C LYS A 81 24.88 -3.23 4.37
N GLU A 82 24.42 -3.79 3.25
CA GLU A 82 24.39 -3.13 1.94
C GLU A 82 23.05 -2.40 1.71
N LEU A 83 22.03 -2.74 2.49
CA LEU A 83 20.73 -2.11 2.37
C LEU A 83 20.73 -0.65 2.83
N PRO A 84 19.94 0.22 2.18
CA PRO A 84 19.82 1.62 2.58
C PRO A 84 19.44 1.78 4.05
N SER A 85 19.83 2.91 4.65
CA SER A 85 19.52 3.23 6.05
C SER A 85 18.02 3.26 6.36
N ARG A 86 17.16 3.43 5.34
CA ARG A 86 15.70 3.41 5.45
C ARG A 86 15.08 2.01 5.41
N ALA A 87 15.82 0.98 5.02
CA ALA A 87 15.35 -0.41 5.00
C ALA A 87 15.26 -0.97 6.43
N ARG A 88 14.28 -0.50 7.20
CA ARG A 88 14.21 -0.74 8.66
C ARG A 88 12.81 -1.12 9.14
N ARG A 89 11.80 -1.25 8.28
CA ARG A 89 10.48 -1.71 8.72
C ARG A 89 10.26 -3.15 8.27
N LYS A 90 10.17 -4.10 9.19
CA LYS A 90 9.93 -5.50 8.84
C LYS A 90 8.43 -5.72 8.59
N VAL A 91 8.11 -6.36 7.47
CA VAL A 91 6.73 -6.70 7.07
C VAL A 91 6.52 -8.21 7.04
N VAL A 92 5.27 -8.62 7.20
CA VAL A 92 4.82 -10.02 7.07
C VAL A 92 3.60 -10.08 6.17
N THR A 93 3.26 -11.28 5.71
CA THR A 93 2.09 -11.52 4.87
C THR A 93 0.82 -10.96 5.51
N GLY A 94 0.04 -10.21 4.75
CA GLY A 94 -1.20 -9.59 5.20
C GLY A 94 -1.02 -8.19 5.80
N ASP A 95 0.21 -7.70 5.97
CA ASP A 95 0.42 -6.29 6.28
C ASP A 95 -0.02 -5.40 5.11
N VAL A 96 -0.49 -4.20 5.42
CA VAL A 96 -0.71 -3.14 4.43
C VAL A 96 0.30 -2.03 4.68
N VAL A 97 1.05 -1.67 3.65
CA VAL A 97 2.00 -0.54 3.68
C VAL A 97 1.35 0.69 3.07
N ILE A 98 1.52 1.85 3.70
CA ILE A 98 0.92 3.14 3.30
C ILE A 98 2.01 4.19 3.33
N SER A 99 2.27 4.87 2.21
CA SER A 99 3.26 5.95 2.19
C SER A 99 2.87 7.08 3.14
N SER A 100 3.85 7.57 3.88
CA SER A 100 3.69 8.77 4.71
C SER A 100 3.92 10.06 3.95
N ILE A 101 4.46 10.02 2.72
CA ILE A 101 4.94 11.19 1.98
C ILE A 101 3.82 11.74 1.09
N GLU A 102 3.55 13.06 1.14
CA GLU A 102 2.43 13.68 0.41
C GLU A 102 2.43 13.35 -1.09
N GLY A 103 3.61 13.45 -1.73
CA GLY A 103 3.78 13.19 -3.17
C GLY A 103 3.54 11.73 -3.59
N SER A 104 3.41 10.81 -2.65
CA SER A 104 3.25 9.38 -2.89
C SER A 104 2.22 8.73 -1.97
N LEU A 105 1.27 9.48 -1.39
CA LEU A 105 0.23 8.93 -0.51
C LEU A 105 -0.58 7.78 -1.16
N THR A 106 -0.69 7.79 -2.49
CA THR A 106 -1.38 6.75 -3.26
C THR A 106 -0.59 5.43 -3.33
N SER A 107 0.70 5.45 -2.99
CA SER A 107 1.56 4.29 -2.81
C SER A 107 1.19 3.56 -1.52
N CYS A 108 0.10 2.80 -1.63
CA CYS A 108 -0.33 1.82 -0.64
C CYS A 108 -0.28 0.42 -1.28
N ALA A 109 0.21 -0.59 -0.56
CA ALA A 109 0.25 -1.96 -1.06
C ALA A 109 -0.06 -3.02 -0.01
N LEU A 110 -0.57 -4.16 -0.46
CA LEU A 110 -0.76 -5.37 0.34
C LEU A 110 0.49 -6.25 0.24
N VAL A 111 1.03 -6.66 1.39
CA VAL A 111 2.18 -7.56 1.48
C VAL A 111 1.70 -8.99 1.28
N THR A 112 2.05 -9.58 0.14
CA THR A 112 1.74 -10.99 -0.18
C THR A 112 2.81 -11.93 0.38
N ARG A 113 2.56 -13.25 0.29
CA ARG A 113 3.48 -14.29 0.77
C ARG A 113 4.89 -14.19 0.20
N GLU A 114 5.00 -13.71 -1.04
CA GLU A 114 6.29 -13.51 -1.72
C GLU A 114 7.20 -12.54 -0.95
N TYR A 115 6.62 -11.58 -0.25
CA TYR A 115 7.31 -10.52 0.48
C TYR A 115 7.27 -10.71 2.00
N ASN A 116 6.95 -11.93 2.47
CA ASN A 116 7.00 -12.24 3.88
C ASN A 116 8.42 -12.06 4.43
N ASP A 117 8.55 -11.45 5.61
CA ASP A 117 9.82 -11.09 6.25
C ASP A 117 10.70 -10.07 5.49
N ALA A 118 10.16 -9.44 4.44
CA ALA A 118 10.85 -8.34 3.76
C ALA A 118 11.00 -7.11 4.67
N LEU A 119 11.92 -6.23 4.30
CA LEU A 119 12.05 -4.90 4.85
C LEU A 119 11.39 -3.91 3.90
N CYS A 120 10.68 -2.91 4.41
CA CYS A 120 10.24 -1.77 3.62
C CYS A 120 10.82 -0.46 4.18
N SER A 121 10.79 0.57 3.34
CA SER A 121 11.26 1.91 3.72
C SER A 121 10.54 2.41 4.97
N THR A 122 11.26 3.11 5.86
CA THR A 122 10.66 3.86 6.98
C THR A 122 9.69 4.94 6.53
N GLY A 123 9.67 5.30 5.24
CA GLY A 123 8.65 6.16 4.62
C GLY A 123 7.27 5.53 4.50
N PHE A 124 7.09 4.27 4.90
CA PHE A 124 5.79 3.63 5.01
C PHE A 124 5.33 3.52 6.46
N TYR A 125 4.04 3.70 6.69
CA TYR A 125 3.32 3.09 7.79
C TYR A 125 2.96 1.66 7.42
N VAL A 126 3.19 0.72 8.34
CA VAL A 126 2.84 -0.69 8.16
C VAL A 126 1.76 -1.00 9.18
N ILE A 127 0.60 -1.42 8.68
CA ILE A 127 -0.58 -1.64 9.50
C ILE A 127 -1.18 -3.02 9.26
N GLN A 128 -1.82 -3.54 10.31
CA GLN A 128 -2.67 -4.71 10.28
C GLN A 128 -3.89 -4.46 11.16
N SER A 129 -4.99 -5.18 10.94
CA SER A 129 -6.18 -5.05 11.77
C SER A 129 -6.89 -6.39 11.93
N SER A 130 -7.41 -6.64 13.13
CA SER A 130 -8.33 -7.75 13.40
C SER A 130 -9.79 -7.40 13.09
N ARG A 131 -10.09 -6.11 12.88
CA ARG A 131 -11.45 -5.59 12.64
C ARG A 131 -11.72 -5.34 11.17
N ILE A 132 -10.69 -5.01 10.39
CA ILE A 132 -10.76 -4.73 8.96
C ILE A 132 -9.72 -5.60 8.24
N ASN A 133 -10.14 -6.45 7.31
CA ASN A 133 -9.20 -7.27 6.54
C ASN A 133 -8.27 -6.41 5.67
N SER A 134 -7.13 -6.97 5.31
CA SER A 134 -6.04 -6.25 4.66
C SER A 134 -6.42 -5.71 3.28
N GLU A 135 -7.23 -6.44 2.51
CA GLU A 135 -7.75 -5.99 1.23
C GLU A 135 -8.68 -4.78 1.37
N THR A 136 -9.53 -4.77 2.40
CA THR A 136 -10.40 -3.61 2.68
C THR A 136 -9.58 -2.43 3.18
N LEU A 137 -8.59 -2.64 4.04
CA LEU A 137 -7.67 -1.57 4.45
C LEU A 137 -6.97 -0.95 3.24
N LEU A 138 -6.45 -1.78 2.34
CA LEU A 138 -5.84 -1.31 1.09
C LEU A 138 -6.80 -0.42 0.29
N VAL A 139 -8.04 -0.88 0.07
CA VAL A 139 -9.05 -0.11 -0.67
C VAL A 139 -9.44 1.17 0.04
N LEU A 140 -9.62 1.14 1.36
CA LEU A 140 -9.93 2.32 2.16
C LEU A 140 -8.83 3.37 2.00
N PHE A 141 -7.58 3.00 2.23
CA PHE A 141 -6.47 3.94 2.12
C PHE A 141 -6.21 4.43 0.70
N LYS A 142 -6.51 3.65 -0.34
CA LYS A 142 -6.44 4.11 -1.74
C LYS A 142 -7.67 4.92 -2.18
N SER A 143 -8.76 4.88 -1.43
CA SER A 143 -10.00 5.61 -1.79
C SER A 143 -9.77 7.12 -1.81
N LYS A 144 -10.49 7.81 -2.70
CA LYS A 144 -10.44 9.29 -2.76
C LYS A 144 -10.75 9.93 -1.41
N LEU A 145 -11.69 9.35 -0.66
CA LEU A 145 -12.06 9.78 0.69
C LEU A 145 -10.84 9.82 1.61
N MET A 146 -10.16 8.68 1.76
CA MET A 146 -9.05 8.56 2.70
C MET A 146 -7.79 9.27 2.21
N GLN A 147 -7.55 9.30 0.90
CA GLN A 147 -6.44 10.06 0.33
C GLN A 147 -6.55 11.57 0.62
N ASN A 148 -7.76 12.12 0.63
CA ASN A 148 -7.95 13.52 1.03
C ASN A 148 -7.78 13.72 2.54
N ILE A 149 -8.23 12.78 3.38
CA ILE A 149 -8.00 12.82 4.83
C ILE A 149 -6.49 12.73 5.15
N LEU A 150 -5.76 11.82 4.50
CA LEU A 150 -4.30 11.72 4.61
C LEU A 150 -3.63 13.03 4.20
N LYS A 151 -4.02 13.60 3.05
CA LYS A 151 -3.47 14.86 2.56
C LYS A 151 -3.72 16.03 3.51
N GLN A 152 -4.90 16.10 4.12
CA GLN A 152 -5.20 17.11 5.14
C GLN A 152 -4.23 16.99 6.32
N ASN A 153 -3.91 15.76 6.71
CA ASN A 153 -3.00 15.46 7.81
C ASN A 153 -1.52 15.48 7.40
N CYS A 154 -1.16 15.94 6.20
CA CYS A 154 0.24 16.19 5.87
C CYS A 154 0.70 17.52 6.47
N SER A 155 1.94 17.57 6.95
CA SER A 155 2.60 18.76 7.47
C SER A 155 4.09 18.76 7.12
N GLY A 156 4.73 19.94 7.17
CA GLY A 156 6.15 20.13 6.86
C GLY A 156 6.39 21.01 5.63
N THR A 157 7.52 21.74 5.62
CA THR A 157 7.82 22.73 4.58
C THR A 157 8.66 22.18 3.42
N ILE A 158 9.64 21.32 3.72
CA ILE A 158 10.58 20.77 2.72
C ILE A 158 10.16 19.36 2.30
N LEU A 159 9.77 18.52 3.26
CA LEU A 159 9.22 17.19 3.03
C LEU A 159 7.88 17.08 3.74
N THR A 160 6.80 17.28 3.01
CA THR A 160 5.45 17.16 3.55
C THR A 160 5.11 15.68 3.76
N ALA A 161 4.78 15.31 4.99
CA ALA A 161 4.43 13.95 5.36
C ALA A 161 3.34 13.92 6.42
N VAL A 162 2.59 12.82 6.50
CA VAL A 162 1.72 12.54 7.64
C VAL A 162 2.60 12.05 8.77
N ASN A 163 2.64 12.77 9.90
CA ASN A 163 3.41 12.33 11.05
C ASN A 163 2.67 11.21 11.82
N LYS A 164 3.41 10.50 12.69
CA LYS A 164 2.88 9.32 13.38
C LYS A 164 1.62 9.63 14.19
N ASN A 165 1.63 10.73 14.94
CA ASN A 165 0.52 11.08 15.81
C ASN A 165 -0.73 11.42 15.00
N GLU A 166 -0.56 12.18 13.91
CA GLU A 166 -1.65 12.48 12.97
C GLU A 166 -2.20 11.21 12.31
N PHE A 167 -1.32 10.32 11.85
CA PHE A 167 -1.72 9.05 11.23
C PHE A 167 -2.56 8.18 12.18
N LEU A 168 -2.17 8.11 13.46
CA LEU A 168 -2.88 7.33 14.48
C LEU A 168 -4.27 7.90 14.81
N THR A 169 -4.50 9.19 14.55
CA THR A 169 -5.79 9.86 14.79
C THR A 169 -6.75 9.80 13.61
N ILE A 170 -6.30 9.35 12.43
CA ILE A 170 -7.16 9.19 11.26
C ILE A 170 -8.31 8.23 11.60
N GLU A 171 -9.52 8.59 11.18
CA GLU A 171 -10.73 7.82 11.44
C GLU A 171 -11.09 6.98 10.23
N LEU A 172 -11.24 5.67 10.44
CA LEU A 172 -11.61 4.69 9.43
C LEU A 172 -13.07 4.26 9.65
N PRO A 173 -13.90 4.20 8.59
CA PRO A 173 -15.23 3.60 8.69
C PRO A 173 -15.11 2.09 8.93
N ILE A 174 -15.89 1.55 9.87
CA ILE A 174 -15.87 0.13 10.20
C ILE A 174 -16.76 -0.66 9.24
N ILE A 175 -16.17 -1.06 8.12
CA ILE A 175 -16.86 -1.81 7.06
C ILE A 175 -17.36 -3.15 7.61
N ILE A 176 -18.59 -3.55 7.30
CA ILE A 176 -19.16 -4.83 7.75
C ILE A 176 -18.46 -6.03 7.09
N LYS A 177 -18.38 -7.15 7.81
CA LYS A 177 -17.62 -8.35 7.40
C LYS A 177 -18.01 -8.86 6.02
N GLU A 178 -19.30 -8.85 5.68
CA GLU A 178 -19.80 -9.31 4.38
C GLU A 178 -19.23 -8.46 3.24
N LYS A 179 -19.17 -7.13 3.44
CA LYS A 179 -18.59 -6.21 2.46
C LYS A 179 -17.07 -6.33 2.41
N GLN A 180 -16.42 -6.54 3.56
CA GLN A 180 -14.99 -6.80 3.59
C GLN A 180 -14.62 -8.07 2.79
N GLN A 181 -15.42 -9.13 2.91
CA GLN A 181 -15.20 -10.36 2.17
C GLN A 181 -15.41 -10.16 0.66
N GLN A 182 -16.43 -9.40 0.26
CA GLN A 182 -16.66 -9.04 -1.15
C GLN A 182 -15.46 -8.26 -1.73
N ILE A 183 -14.96 -7.28 -0.97
CA ILE A 183 -13.78 -6.49 -1.37
C ILE A 183 -12.55 -7.41 -1.48
N ALA A 184 -12.33 -8.29 -0.51
CA ALA A 184 -11.20 -9.21 -0.54
C ALA A 184 -11.23 -10.11 -1.77
N THR A 185 -12.36 -10.72 -2.10
CA THR A 185 -12.51 -11.54 -3.31
C THR A 185 -12.16 -10.75 -4.57
N LEU A 186 -12.67 -9.52 -4.71
CA LEU A 186 -12.40 -8.67 -5.89
C LEU A 186 -10.93 -8.27 -5.99
N ILE A 187 -10.28 -7.94 -4.87
CA ILE A 187 -8.86 -7.59 -4.85
C ILE A 187 -7.98 -8.79 -5.18
N GLN A 188 -8.28 -9.95 -4.61
CA GLN A 188 -7.56 -11.20 -4.91
C GLN A 188 -7.70 -11.57 -6.39
N GLN A 189 -8.90 -11.47 -6.96
CA GLN A 189 -9.14 -11.65 -8.39
C GLN A 189 -8.36 -10.63 -9.22
N SER A 190 -8.38 -9.35 -8.84
CA SER A 190 -7.63 -8.31 -9.54
C SER A 190 -6.13 -8.58 -9.55
N PHE A 191 -5.56 -9.04 -8.43
CA PHE A 191 -4.14 -9.38 -8.33
C PHE A 191 -3.81 -10.62 -9.17
N SER A 192 -4.67 -11.64 -9.14
CA SER A 192 -4.52 -12.84 -9.96
C SER A 192 -4.52 -12.51 -11.45
N LEU A 193 -5.51 -11.75 -11.92
CA LEU A 193 -5.63 -11.32 -13.32
C LEU A 193 -4.45 -10.45 -13.75
N LYS A 194 -3.98 -9.57 -12.87
CA LYS A 194 -2.79 -8.76 -13.14
C LYS A 194 -1.55 -9.64 -13.32
N LYS A 195 -1.32 -10.59 -12.40
CA LYS A 195 -0.19 -11.52 -12.48
C LYS A 195 -0.23 -12.38 -13.75
N GLN A 196 -1.43 -12.83 -14.14
CA GLN A 196 -1.63 -13.55 -15.39
C GLN A 196 -1.32 -12.66 -16.59
N SER A 197 -1.78 -11.40 -16.60
CA SER A 197 -1.49 -10.45 -17.67
C SER A 197 0.02 -10.16 -17.80
N GLU A 198 0.75 -10.06 -16.69
CA GLU A 198 2.20 -9.86 -16.68
C GLU A 198 2.93 -11.09 -17.23
N HIS A 199 2.54 -12.29 -16.80
CA HIS A 199 3.10 -13.53 -17.33
C HIS A 199 2.86 -13.66 -18.83
N LEU A 200 1.63 -13.46 -19.31
CA LEU A 200 1.31 -13.52 -20.74
C LEU A 200 2.10 -12.48 -21.56
N LEU A 201 2.33 -11.30 -20.99
CA LEU A 201 3.14 -10.27 -21.64
C LEU A 201 4.61 -10.72 -21.77
N ASP A 202 5.17 -11.37 -20.75
CA ASP A 202 6.55 -11.86 -20.79
C ASP A 202 6.71 -13.07 -21.74
N VAL A 203 5.71 -13.96 -21.77
CA VAL A 203 5.63 -15.04 -22.77
C VAL A 203 5.59 -14.44 -24.19
N ALA A 204 4.76 -13.44 -24.43
CA ALA A 204 4.69 -12.79 -25.74
C ALA A 204 6.00 -12.11 -26.15
N LYS A 205 6.67 -11.40 -25.23
CA LYS A 205 8.00 -10.81 -25.50
C LYS A 205 9.00 -11.89 -25.89
N ARG A 206 9.09 -12.96 -25.11
CA ARG A 206 10.03 -14.05 -25.37
C ARG A 206 9.73 -14.77 -26.68
N ALA A 207 8.46 -14.96 -27.01
CA ALA A 207 8.05 -15.55 -28.28
C ALA A 207 8.48 -14.69 -29.48
N VAL A 208 8.42 -13.35 -29.38
CA VAL A 208 8.94 -12.45 -30.43
C VAL A 208 10.45 -12.61 -30.60
N GLU A 209 11.20 -12.72 -29.51
CA GLU A 209 12.65 -12.99 -29.57
C GLU A 209 12.94 -14.33 -30.28
N ILE A 210 12.25 -15.40 -29.90
CA ILE A 210 12.38 -16.73 -30.52
C ILE A 210 12.01 -16.69 -32.01
N ALA A 211 10.97 -15.97 -32.39
CA ALA A 211 10.57 -15.85 -33.80
C ALA A 211 11.66 -15.17 -34.66
N ILE A 212 12.43 -14.25 -34.06
CA ILE A 212 13.55 -13.56 -34.71
C ILE A 212 14.80 -14.46 -34.75
N GLU A 213 15.08 -15.17 -33.65
CA GLU A 213 16.28 -16.02 -33.50
C GLU A 213 16.16 -17.33 -34.30
N ASP A 214 14.99 -17.95 -34.30
CA ASP A 214 14.71 -19.26 -34.88
C ASP A 214 13.68 -19.17 -36.01
N ASN A 215 12.38 -19.25 -35.67
CA ASN A 215 11.26 -19.13 -36.60
C ASN A 215 9.91 -19.04 -35.86
N GLU A 216 8.86 -18.70 -36.62
CA GLU A 216 7.50 -18.52 -36.12
C GLU A 216 6.88 -19.79 -35.51
N GLN A 217 7.17 -20.98 -36.05
CA GLN A 217 6.60 -22.22 -35.53
C GLN A 217 7.11 -22.51 -34.11
N VAL A 218 8.42 -22.37 -33.88
CA VAL A 218 9.02 -22.58 -32.55
C VAL A 218 8.47 -21.58 -31.52
N ALA A 219 8.24 -20.32 -31.94
CA ALA A 219 7.62 -19.32 -31.09
C ALA A 219 6.16 -19.65 -30.72
N LEU A 220 5.37 -20.14 -31.68
CA LEU A 220 3.97 -20.55 -31.43
C LEU A 220 3.90 -21.76 -30.49
N ASP A 221 4.78 -22.75 -30.68
CA ASP A 221 4.86 -23.93 -29.81
C ASP A 221 5.24 -23.52 -28.36
N TYR A 222 6.16 -22.57 -28.21
CA TYR A 222 6.51 -21.99 -26.91
C TYR A 222 5.32 -21.29 -26.23
N ILE A 223 4.56 -20.46 -26.95
CA ILE A 223 3.37 -19.81 -26.40
C ILE A 223 2.36 -20.84 -25.90
N GLN A 224 2.04 -21.85 -26.72
CA GLN A 224 1.06 -22.88 -26.35
C GLN A 224 1.50 -23.64 -25.10
N HIS A 225 2.79 -23.96 -24.99
CA HIS A 225 3.35 -24.63 -23.81
C HIS A 225 3.20 -23.79 -22.54
N GLU A 226 3.64 -22.53 -22.57
CA GLU A 226 3.62 -21.65 -21.38
C GLU A 226 2.19 -21.31 -20.94
N VAL A 227 1.27 -21.06 -21.87
CA VAL A 227 -0.14 -20.79 -21.54
C VAL A 227 -0.80 -22.01 -20.90
N ALA A 228 -0.57 -23.21 -21.43
CA ALA A 228 -1.11 -24.44 -20.87
C ALA A 228 -0.54 -24.74 -19.47
N ALA A 229 0.76 -24.49 -19.25
CA ALA A 229 1.42 -24.69 -17.96
C ALA A 229 0.94 -23.70 -16.88
N TYR A 230 0.44 -22.52 -17.27
CA TYR A 230 -0.09 -21.54 -16.32
C TYR A 230 -1.53 -21.87 -15.87
N GLU A 231 -2.31 -22.56 -16.70
CA GLU A 231 -3.71 -22.92 -16.42
C GLU A 231 -3.86 -24.21 -15.60
N SER A 232 -2.82 -25.05 -15.55
CA SER A 232 -2.74 -26.31 -14.79
C SER A 232 -2.31 -26.12 -13.33
#